data_AF-T1C615-F1
#
_entry.id   AF-T1C615-F1
#
_cell.length_a   1.000
_cell.length_b   1.000
_cell.length_c   1.000
_cell.angle_alpha   90.00
_cell.angle_beta   90.00
_cell.angle_gamma   90.00
#
_symmetry.space_group_name_H-M   'P 1'
#
loop_
_entity.id
_entity.type
_entity.pdbx_description
1 polymer ?
#
loop_
_entity_poly.entity_id
_entity_poly.type
_entity_poly.pdbx_seq_one_letter_code
_entity_poly.pdbx_strand_id
1 'polypeptide(L)'
;MVGKSNRTKEEKAGIVMEVLSNTATIAEICRRHNIASSALYAWRDAFISGGTAALEPGKSSRNIQSQKEIVNLKNIIGELTIANEA
;
A
#
# COMPACT_ATOMS: atom_id res chain seq x y z
N MET A 1 -13.79 -23.17 -0.79
CA MET A 1 -13.14 -22.04 -0.11
C MET A 1 -11.96 -21.60 -0.96
N VAL A 2 -12.03 -20.46 -1.65
CA VAL A 2 -10.91 -20.00 -2.49
C VAL A 2 -9.83 -19.45 -1.56
N GLY A 3 -8.71 -20.17 -1.48
CA GLY A 3 -7.56 -19.80 -0.65
C GLY A 3 -7.07 -18.40 -0.99
N LYS A 4 -6.78 -17.62 0.04
CA LYS A 4 -6.22 -16.28 -0.05
C LYS A 4 -4.95 -16.36 -0.91
N SER A 5 -5.00 -15.87 -2.15
CA SER A 5 -3.86 -15.97 -3.06
C SER A 5 -2.67 -15.22 -2.46
N ASN A 6 -1.58 -15.94 -2.17
CA ASN A 6 -0.36 -15.40 -1.59
C ASN A 6 0.49 -14.70 -2.66
N ARG A 7 -0.07 -13.68 -3.33
CA ARG A 7 0.63 -12.84 -4.30
C ARG A 7 1.27 -11.65 -3.60
N THR A 8 2.49 -11.30 -4.01
CA THR A 8 3.20 -10.12 -3.49
C THR A 8 2.48 -8.83 -3.90
N LYS A 9 2.86 -7.71 -3.27
CA LYS A 9 2.25 -6.40 -3.60
C LYS A 9 2.65 -5.97 -5.01
N GLU A 10 3.87 -6.28 -5.39
CA GLU A 10 4.51 -5.96 -6.67
C GLU A 10 3.85 -6.75 -7.81
N GLU A 11 3.59 -8.04 -7.59
CA GLU A 11 2.89 -8.88 -8.57
C GLU A 11 1.47 -8.36 -8.83
N LYS A 12 0.72 -8.03 -7.77
CA LYS A 12 -0.62 -7.45 -7.90
C LYS A 12 -0.60 -6.12 -8.65
N ALA A 13 0.37 -5.26 -8.37
CA ALA A 13 0.55 -3.98 -9.05
C ALA A 13 0.83 -4.19 -10.55
N GLY A 14 1.72 -5.12 -10.91
CA GLY A 14 2.02 -5.43 -12.32
C GLY A 14 0.78 -5.89 -13.10
N ILE A 15 -0.03 -6.77 -12.50
CA ILE A 15 -1.28 -7.25 -13.12
C ILE A 15 -2.30 -6.12 -13.26
N VAL A 16 -2.45 -5.26 -12.26
CA VAL A 16 -3.33 -4.08 -12.35
C VAL A 16 -2.88 -3.13 -13.46
N MET A 17 -1.57 -2.90 -13.59
CA MET A 17 -1.03 -2.06 -14.66
C MET A 17 -1.33 -2.62 -16.05
N GLU A 18 -1.31 -3.94 -16.23
CA GLU A 18 -1.72 -4.59 -17.48
C GLU A 18 -3.20 -4.35 -17.81
N VAL A 19 -4.07 -4.34 -16.80
CA VAL A 19 -5.48 -3.98 -16.98
C VAL A 19 -5.61 -2.51 -17.40
N LEU A 20 -4.83 -1.61 -16.78
CA LEU A 20 -4.87 -0.18 -17.08
C LEU A 20 -4.25 0.17 -18.44
N SER A 21 -3.31 -0.63 -18.96
CA SER A 21 -2.74 -0.44 -20.30
C SER A 21 -3.70 -0.84 -21.42
N ASN A 22 -4.85 -1.45 -21.09
CA ASN A 22 -5.91 -1.84 -22.04
C ASN A 22 -5.40 -2.73 -23.19
N THR A 23 -4.33 -3.49 -22.95
CA THR A 23 -3.67 -4.38 -23.91
C THR A 23 -4.36 -5.73 -24.05
N ALA A 24 -5.12 -6.13 -23.02
CA ALA A 24 -5.92 -7.35 -22.99
C ALA A 24 -7.19 -7.11 -22.16
N THR A 25 -8.21 -7.92 -22.40
CA THR A 25 -9.44 -7.87 -21.61
C THR A 25 -9.19 -8.40 -20.19
N ILE A 26 -9.99 -7.92 -19.23
CA ILE A 26 -9.95 -8.41 -17.84
C ILE A 26 -10.11 -9.94 -17.78
N ALA A 27 -10.95 -10.51 -18.64
CA ALA A 27 -11.17 -11.95 -18.71
C ALA A 27 -9.92 -12.72 -19.15
N GLU A 28 -9.16 -12.20 -20.12
CA GLU A 28 -7.90 -12.81 -20.58
C GLU A 28 -6.82 -12.70 -19.49
N ILE A 29 -6.72 -11.56 -18.84
CA ILE A 29 -5.78 -11.32 -17.74
C ILE A 29 -6.09 -12.26 -16.56
N CYS A 30 -7.37 -12.40 -16.19
CA CYS A 30 -7.81 -13.36 -15.17
C CYS A 30 -7.43 -14.81 -15.50
N ARG A 31 -7.56 -15.23 -16.75
CA ARG A 31 -7.17 -16.58 -17.18
C ARG A 31 -5.66 -16.77 -17.14
N ARG A 32 -4.89 -15.83 -17.69
CA ARG A 32 -3.43 -15.91 -17.76
C ARG A 32 -2.78 -16.00 -16.38
N HIS A 33 -3.27 -15.18 -15.46
CA HIS A 33 -2.72 -15.09 -14.11
C HIS A 33 -3.42 -16.01 -13.12
N ASN A 34 -4.45 -16.76 -13.53
CA ASN A 34 -5.29 -17.61 -12.67
C ASN A 34 -5.86 -16.85 -11.46
N ILE A 35 -6.65 -15.81 -11.73
CA ILE A 35 -7.22 -14.89 -10.74
C ILE A 35 -8.73 -14.76 -10.96
N ALA A 36 -9.47 -14.78 -9.85
CA ALA A 36 -10.89 -14.44 -9.86
C ALA A 36 -11.08 -12.95 -10.24
N SER A 37 -11.99 -12.66 -11.16
CA SER A 37 -12.29 -11.29 -11.61
C SER A 37 -12.57 -10.34 -10.45
N SER A 38 -13.29 -10.81 -9.42
CA SER A 38 -13.57 -10.04 -8.20
C SER A 38 -12.31 -9.56 -7.47
N ALA A 39 -11.27 -10.39 -7.40
CA ALA A 39 -10.00 -10.03 -6.79
C ALA A 39 -9.25 -8.98 -7.64
N LEU A 40 -9.28 -9.14 -8.96
CA LEU A 40 -8.65 -8.19 -9.87
C LEU A 40 -9.32 -6.81 -9.84
N TYR A 41 -10.65 -6.77 -9.79
CA TYR A 41 -11.40 -5.52 -9.59
C TYR A 41 -11.02 -4.85 -8.26
N ALA A 42 -11.02 -5.62 -7.15
CA ALA A 42 -10.65 -5.09 -5.84
C ALA A 42 -9.21 -4.51 -5.82
N TRP A 43 -8.25 -5.17 -6.50
CA TRP A 43 -6.88 -4.66 -6.57
C TRP A 43 -6.77 -3.41 -7.44
N ARG A 44 -7.47 -3.36 -8.57
CA ARG A 44 -7.50 -2.17 -9.43
C ARG A 44 -8.04 -0.96 -8.67
N ASP A 45 -9.16 -1.12 -7.98
CA ASP A 45 -9.80 -0.02 -7.26
C ASP A 45 -8.92 0.44 -6.08
N ALA A 46 -8.29 -0.50 -5.36
CA ALA A 46 -7.33 -0.16 -4.30
C ALA A 46 -6.07 0.54 -4.85
N PHE A 47 -5.57 0.13 -6.01
CA PHE A 47 -4.40 0.73 -6.65
C PHE A 47 -4.68 2.16 -7.13
N ILE A 48 -5.82 2.41 -7.77
CA ILE A 48 -6.22 3.76 -8.21
C ILE A 48 -6.44 4.68 -7.00
N SER A 49 -7.14 4.18 -5.97
CA SER A 49 -7.37 4.95 -4.74
C SER A 49 -6.07 5.31 -4.02
N GLY A 50 -5.18 4.32 -3.83
CA GLY A 50 -3.87 4.52 -3.22
C GLY A 50 -2.97 5.45 -4.04
N GLY A 51 -2.95 5.28 -5.37
CA GLY A 51 -2.21 6.14 -6.29
C GLY A 51 -2.71 7.59 -6.25
N THR A 52 -4.03 7.79 -6.26
CA THR A 52 -4.65 9.12 -6.16
C THR A 52 -4.32 9.78 -4.82
N ALA A 53 -4.43 9.04 -3.72
CA ALA A 53 -4.08 9.53 -2.39
C ALA A 53 -2.59 9.87 -2.26
N ALA A 54 -1.70 9.18 -2.98
CA ALA A 54 -0.27 9.47 -3.00
C ALA A 54 0.08 10.74 -3.79
N LEU A 55 -0.79 11.15 -4.72
CA LEU A 55 -0.64 12.40 -5.48
C LEU A 55 -1.13 13.64 -4.71
N GLU A 56 -1.82 13.47 -3.58
CA GLU A 56 -2.22 14.60 -2.74
C GLU A 56 -0.99 15.34 -2.18
N PRO A 57 -0.82 16.64 -2.51
CA PRO A 57 0.29 17.43 -2.02
C PRO A 57 0.34 17.46 -0.48
N GLY A 58 1.51 17.20 0.09
CA GLY A 58 1.75 17.34 1.52
C GLY A 58 1.30 16.16 2.41
N LYS A 59 0.60 15.15 1.91
CA LYS A 59 0.26 13.94 2.70
C LYS A 59 1.48 13.10 3.03
N SER A 60 2.37 12.90 2.05
CA SER A 60 3.64 12.21 2.26
C SER A 60 4.55 12.97 3.24
N SER A 61 4.61 14.30 3.12
CA SER A 61 5.38 15.15 4.03
C SER A 61 4.80 15.15 5.44
N ARG A 62 3.47 15.15 5.59
CA ARG A 62 2.80 15.04 6.90
C ARG A 62 3.09 13.72 7.58
N ASN A 63 3.03 12.59 6.85
CA ASN A 63 3.37 11.29 7.42
C ASN A 63 4.84 11.22 7.87
N ILE A 64 5.77 11.74 7.07
CA ILE A 64 7.19 11.82 7.42
C ILE A 64 7.39 12.72 8.65
N GLN A 65 6.71 13.86 8.71
CA GLN A 65 6.78 14.78 9.86
C GLN A 65 6.25 14.12 11.14
N SER A 66 5.10 13.45 11.07
CA SER A 66 4.54 12.71 12.20
C SER A 66 5.46 11.58 12.67
N GLN A 67 6.11 10.86 11.75
CA GLN A 67 7.08 9.83 12.13
C GLN A 67 8.31 10.41 12.82
N LYS A 68 8.84 11.55 12.34
CA LYS A 68 9.94 12.27 13.01
C LYS A 68 9.55 12.71 14.41
N GLU A 69 8.35 13.24 14.56
CA GLU A 69 7.83 13.69 15.85
C GLU A 69 7.67 12.52 16.84
N ILE A 70 7.17 11.37 16.40
CA ILE A 70 7.11 10.15 17.21
C ILE A 70 8.51 9.72 17.69
N VAL A 71 9.52 9.75 16.82
CA VAL A 71 10.90 9.41 17.20
C VAL A 71 11.44 10.40 18.22
N ASN A 72 11.23 11.69 18.01
CA ASN A 72 11.67 12.74 18.93
C ASN A 72 11.02 12.58 20.32
N LEU A 73 9.71 12.36 20.37
CA LEU A 73 8.98 12.14 21.62
C LEU A 73 9.48 10.89 22.36
N LYS A 74 9.76 9.79 21.65
CA LYS A 74 10.33 8.57 22.25
C LYS A 74 11.71 8.82 22.87
N ASN A 75 12.55 9.61 22.21
CA ASN A 75 13.88 9.95 22.73
C ASN A 75 13.76 10.81 24.01
N ILE A 76 12.93 11.85 23.98
CA ILE A 76 12.70 12.73 25.15
C ILE A 76 12.16 11.91 26.33
N ILE A 77 11.23 10.98 26.09
CA ILE A 77 10.71 10.09 27.14
C ILE A 77 11.86 9.25 27.72
N GLY A 78 12.72 8.66 26.89
CA GLY A 78 13.88 7.90 27.34
C GLY A 78 14.83 8.73 28.20
N GLU A 79 15.15 9.95 27.78
CA GLU A 79 16.00 10.89 28.53
C GLU A 79 15.38 11.27 29.88
N LEU A 80 14.09 11.58 29.92
CA LEU A 80 13.38 11.94 31.14
C LEU A 80 13.25 10.76 32.12
N THR A 81 13.05 9.53 31.62
CA THR A 81 13.02 8.33 32.46
C THR A 81 14.35 8.11 33.15
N ILE A 82 15.46 8.22 32.43
CA ILE A 82 16.81 8.08 33.02
C ILE A 82 17.06 9.18 34.06
N ALA A 83 16.65 10.42 33.77
CA ALA A 83 16.84 11.55 34.67
C ALA A 83 15.99 11.47 35.96
N ASN A 84 14.82 10.80 35.91
CA ASN A 84 13.96 10.62 37.08
C ASN A 84 14.30 9.37 37.91
N GLU A 85 15.09 8.44 37.37
CA GLU A 85 15.58 7.24 38.06
C GLU A 85 16.95 7.46 38.74
N ALA A 86 17.54 8.65 38.61
CA ALA A 86 18.78 9.09 39.25
C ALA A 86 18.52 9.97 40.48
#